data_AF-A0A0F9TJL9-F1
#
_entry.id   AF-A0A0F9TJL9-F1
#
_cell.length_a   1.000
_cell.length_b   1.000
_cell.length_c   1.000
_cell.angle_alpha   90.00
_cell.angle_beta   90.00
_cell.angle_gamma   90.00
#
_symmetry.space_group_name_H-M   'P 1'
#
loop_
_entity.id
_entity.type
_entity.pdbx_description
1 polymer ?
#
loop_
_entity_poly.entity_id
_entity_poly.type
_entity_poly.pdbx_seq_one_letter_code
_entity_poly.pdbx_strand_id
1 'polypeptide(L)'
;MSPRMIVLEVIAVVAGAIIGLLVVDFFHWLFADGAFFALLSSLGRIVVALVTVGLFAFYYRSMPPTPAALASFFTGVGLPAILDKFGFDSPLSWGTLLFLYAIFAVVALFTYRFVHANAAVRRVAGEITSSDGPNP
;
A
#
# COMPACT_ATOMS: atom_id res chain seq x y z
N MET A 1 1.53 8.79 19.83
CA MET A 1 0.99 9.21 18.53
C MET A 1 -0.26 10.04 18.76
N SER A 2 -0.46 11.13 18.02
CA SER A 2 -1.72 11.89 18.12
C SER A 2 -2.85 11.17 17.38
N PRO A 3 -4.13 11.37 17.75
CA PRO A 3 -5.27 10.74 17.07
C PRO A 3 -5.27 10.98 15.55
N ARG A 4 -4.85 12.18 15.13
CA ARG A 4 -4.72 12.57 13.71
C ARG A 4 -3.68 11.73 12.96
N MET A 5 -2.58 11.37 13.61
CA MET A 5 -1.52 10.55 13.00
C MET A 5 -1.98 9.11 12.78
N ILE A 6 -2.79 8.57 13.71
CA ILE A 6 -3.41 7.24 13.56
C ILE A 6 -4.35 7.22 12.36
N VAL A 7 -5.22 8.23 12.23
CA VAL A 7 -6.15 8.34 11.10
C VAL A 7 -5.40 8.41 9.77
N LEU A 8 -4.32 9.19 9.69
CA LEU A 8 -3.51 9.29 8.48
C LEU A 8 -2.85 7.96 8.10
N GLU A 9 -2.35 7.22 9.08
CA GLU A 9 -1.80 5.90 8.81
C GLU A 9 -2.85 4.90 8.33
N VAL A 10 -4.03 4.89 8.94
CA VAL A 10 -5.14 4.04 8.49
C VAL A 10 -5.51 4.38 7.04
N ILE A 11 -5.62 5.66 6.71
CA ILE A 11 -5.90 6.11 5.33
C ILE A 11 -4.79 5.66 4.39
N ALA A 12 -3.52 5.82 4.77
CA ALA A 12 -2.39 5.43 3.94
C ALA A 12 -2.35 3.91 3.69
N VAL A 13 -2.65 3.11 4.70
CA VAL A 13 -2.72 1.65 4.59
C VAL A 13 -3.88 1.22 3.69
N VAL A 14 -5.07 1.74 3.94
CA VAL A 14 -6.27 1.42 3.14
C VAL A 14 -6.08 1.86 1.70
N ALA A 15 -5.62 3.09 1.45
CA ALA A 15 -5.38 3.59 0.11
C ALA A 15 -4.31 2.76 -0.61
N GLY A 16 -3.19 2.45 0.04
CA GLY A 16 -2.13 1.62 -0.53
C GLY A 16 -2.60 0.22 -0.90
N ALA A 17 -3.39 -0.41 -0.03
CA ALA A 17 -3.93 -1.75 -0.28
C ALA A 17 -4.93 -1.77 -1.45
N ILE A 18 -5.90 -0.85 -1.45
CA ILE A 18 -6.95 -0.80 -2.48
C ILE A 18 -6.37 -0.38 -3.84
N ILE A 19 -5.56 0.68 -3.89
CA ILE A 19 -4.94 1.13 -5.16
C ILE A 19 -3.97 0.06 -5.68
N GLY A 20 -3.17 -0.55 -4.79
CA GLY A 20 -2.29 -1.65 -5.15
C GLY A 20 -3.06 -2.82 -5.76
N LEU A 21 -4.15 -3.27 -5.10
CA LEU A 21 -4.99 -4.36 -5.62
C LEU A 21 -5.62 -4.02 -6.96
N LEU A 22 -6.16 -2.81 -7.13
CA LEU A 22 -6.75 -2.38 -8.40
C LEU A 22 -5.73 -2.41 -9.55
N VAL A 23 -4.48 -2.01 -9.29
CA VAL A 23 -3.43 -2.11 -10.31
C VAL A 23 -3.09 -3.57 -10.59
N VAL A 24 -3.00 -4.44 -9.58
CA VAL A 24 -2.79 -5.88 -9.81
C VAL A 24 -3.92 -6.48 -10.63
N ASP A 25 -5.17 -6.19 -10.31
CA ASP A 25 -6.35 -6.63 -11.05
C ASP A 25 -6.28 -6.19 -12.53
N PHE A 26 -5.86 -4.94 -12.79
CA PHE A 26 -5.64 -4.44 -14.15
C PHE A 26 -4.56 -5.23 -14.90
N PHE A 27 -3.40 -5.49 -14.28
CA PHE A 27 -2.33 -6.26 -14.90
C PHE A 27 -2.68 -7.75 -15.04
N HIS A 28 -3.42 -8.30 -14.10
CA HIS A 28 -3.90 -9.67 -14.15
C HIS A 28 -4.93 -9.87 -15.28
N TRP A 29 -5.82 -8.90 -15.50
CA TRP A 29 -6.70 -8.87 -16.66
C TRP A 29 -5.91 -8.71 -17.98
N LEU A 30 -4.92 -7.83 -18.02
CA LEU A 30 -4.17 -7.52 -19.24
C LEU A 30 -3.21 -8.65 -19.69
N PHE A 31 -2.60 -9.36 -18.74
CA PHE A 31 -1.51 -10.31 -19.03
C PHE A 31 -1.82 -11.77 -18.65
N ALA A 32 -2.88 -12.02 -17.90
CA ALA A 32 -3.21 -13.36 -17.39
C ALA A 32 -4.67 -13.75 -17.61
N ASP A 33 -5.40 -13.05 -18.48
CA ASP A 33 -6.80 -13.29 -18.86
C ASP A 33 -7.77 -13.39 -17.66
N GLY A 34 -7.40 -12.79 -16.53
CA GLY A 34 -8.22 -12.77 -15.33
C GLY A 34 -9.37 -11.78 -15.43
N ALA A 35 -10.44 -11.97 -14.64
CA ALA A 35 -11.49 -10.94 -14.54
C ALA A 35 -10.97 -9.69 -13.81
N PHE A 36 -11.36 -8.51 -14.31
CA PHE A 36 -10.83 -7.22 -13.85
C PHE A 36 -11.11 -6.87 -12.37
N PHE A 37 -12.11 -7.48 -11.75
CA PHE A 37 -12.41 -7.29 -10.32
C PHE A 37 -12.25 -8.58 -9.51
N ALA A 38 -11.52 -9.56 -10.04
CA ALA A 38 -11.39 -10.86 -9.39
C ALA A 38 -10.72 -10.74 -8.03
N LEU A 39 -9.59 -10.02 -7.93
CA LEU A 39 -8.88 -9.90 -6.66
C LEU A 39 -9.64 -9.01 -5.67
N LEU A 40 -10.21 -7.89 -6.14
CA LEU A 40 -11.00 -6.99 -5.30
C LEU A 40 -12.31 -7.61 -4.79
N SER A 41 -12.86 -8.60 -5.49
CA SER A 41 -14.07 -9.30 -5.04
C SER A 41 -13.80 -10.33 -3.91
N SER A 42 -12.53 -10.69 -3.69
CA SER A 42 -12.14 -11.65 -2.67
C SER A 42 -11.79 -10.95 -1.36
N LEU A 43 -12.63 -11.17 -0.34
CA LEU A 43 -12.40 -10.66 1.02
C LEU A 43 -11.04 -11.14 1.58
N GLY A 44 -10.65 -12.38 1.28
CA GLY A 44 -9.35 -12.91 1.68
C GLY A 44 -8.17 -12.12 1.08
N ARG A 45 -8.23 -11.81 -0.22
CA ARG A 45 -7.17 -11.04 -0.90
C ARG A 45 -7.12 -9.59 -0.43
N ILE A 46 -8.27 -8.98 -0.13
CA ILE A 46 -8.33 -7.66 0.53
C ILE A 46 -7.64 -7.69 1.88
N VAL A 47 -7.93 -8.66 2.74
CA VAL A 47 -7.31 -8.79 4.06
C VAL A 47 -5.79 -8.97 3.92
N VAL A 48 -5.35 -9.82 2.99
CA VAL A 48 -3.90 -10.00 2.73
C VAL A 48 -3.25 -8.69 2.29
N ALA A 49 -3.87 -7.92 1.40
CA ALA A 49 -3.34 -6.63 0.98
C ALA A 49 -3.28 -5.63 2.15
N LEU A 50 -4.33 -5.54 2.96
CA LEU A 50 -4.37 -4.67 4.15
C LEU A 50 -3.30 -5.04 5.17
N VAL A 51 -3.12 -6.33 5.46
CA VAL A 51 -2.08 -6.82 6.38
C VAL A 51 -0.69 -6.50 5.81
N THR A 52 -0.48 -6.75 4.53
CA THR A 52 0.80 -6.50 3.85
C THR A 52 1.18 -5.02 3.91
N VAL A 53 0.27 -4.11 3.56
CA VAL A 53 0.53 -2.66 3.63
C VAL A 53 0.58 -2.17 5.08
N GLY A 54 -0.18 -2.77 5.99
CA GLY A 54 -0.10 -2.51 7.42
C GLY A 54 1.30 -2.81 8.00
N LEU A 55 1.98 -3.84 7.49
CA LEU A 55 3.38 -4.10 7.86
C LEU A 55 4.32 -2.99 7.42
N PHE A 56 4.02 -2.26 6.34
CA PHE A 56 4.86 -1.13 5.91
C PHE A 56 4.89 -0.07 7.00
N ALA A 57 3.74 0.26 7.58
CA ALA A 57 3.66 1.19 8.71
C ALA A 57 4.50 0.73 9.91
N PHE A 58 4.49 -0.58 10.21
CA PHE A 58 5.35 -1.15 11.24
C PHE A 58 6.84 -0.98 10.93
N TYR A 59 7.28 -1.23 9.70
CA TYR A 59 8.68 -1.05 9.30
C TYR A 59 9.11 0.42 9.35
N TYR A 60 8.27 1.34 8.87
CA TYR A 60 8.57 2.78 8.90
C TYR A 60 8.58 3.38 10.32
N ARG A 61 7.98 2.71 11.30
CA ARG A 61 8.08 3.08 12.72
C ARG A 61 9.32 2.53 13.42
N SER A 62 9.81 1.36 12.98
CA SER A 62 10.86 0.61 13.68
C SER A 62 12.26 0.77 13.07
N MET A 63 12.37 1.22 11.81
CA MET A 63 13.63 1.25 11.07
C MET A 63 13.86 2.59 10.35
N PRO A 64 15.11 2.90 9.97
CA PRO A 64 15.40 4.03 9.09
C PRO A 64 14.70 3.91 7.72
N PRO A 65 14.52 5.03 6.98
CA PRO A 65 13.70 5.05 5.77
C PRO A 65 14.12 4.08 4.67
N THR A 66 15.43 3.91 4.43
CA THR A 66 15.96 3.03 3.38
C THR A 66 15.72 1.55 3.66
N PRO A 67 16.12 0.98 4.83
CA PRO A 67 15.81 -0.41 5.15
C PRO A 67 14.30 -0.66 5.29
N ALA A 68 13.52 0.31 5.79
CA ALA A 68 12.06 0.19 5.83
C ALA A 68 11.44 0.06 4.43
N ALA A 69 11.92 0.83 3.45
CA ALA A 69 11.46 0.74 2.07
C ALA A 69 11.79 -0.64 1.45
N LEU A 70 13.00 -1.15 1.68
CA LEU A 70 13.41 -2.47 1.19
C LEU A 70 12.59 -3.60 1.84
N ALA A 71 12.45 -3.58 3.16
CA ALA A 71 11.65 -4.56 3.89
C ALA A 71 10.19 -4.52 3.42
N SER A 72 9.62 -3.33 3.22
CA SER A 72 8.26 -3.15 2.69
C SER A 72 8.14 -3.70 1.28
N PHE A 73 9.12 -3.45 0.41
CA PHE A 73 9.12 -4.01 -0.94
C PHE A 73 9.13 -5.53 -0.93
N PHE A 74 10.11 -6.16 -0.26
CA PHE A 74 10.20 -7.62 -0.22
C PHE A 74 9.01 -8.28 0.47
N THR A 75 8.46 -7.67 1.52
CA THR A 75 7.22 -8.14 2.17
C THR A 75 6.03 -7.97 1.23
N GLY A 76 5.94 -6.84 0.54
CA GLY A 76 4.92 -6.52 -0.47
C GLY A 76 4.91 -7.48 -1.65
N VAL A 77 6.07 -8.06 -2.00
CA VAL A 77 6.16 -9.10 -3.03
C VAL A 77 5.91 -10.49 -2.43
N GLY A 78 6.70 -10.86 -1.42
CA GLY A 78 6.82 -12.22 -0.94
C GLY A 78 5.58 -12.69 -0.19
N LEU A 79 5.07 -11.89 0.75
CA LEU A 79 3.92 -12.29 1.57
C LEU A 79 2.68 -12.59 0.72
N PRO A 80 2.20 -11.66 -0.15
CA PRO A 80 1.05 -11.96 -0.98
C PRO A 80 1.35 -13.01 -2.05
N ALA A 81 2.56 -13.09 -2.62
CA ALA A 81 2.88 -14.16 -3.58
C ALA A 81 2.80 -15.57 -2.96
N ILE A 82 3.33 -15.75 -1.75
CA ILE A 82 3.27 -17.02 -1.02
C ILE A 82 1.81 -17.36 -0.66
N LEU A 83 1.05 -16.39 -0.16
CA LEU A 83 -0.34 -16.60 0.19
C LEU A 83 -1.23 -16.85 -1.04
N ASP A 84 -0.94 -16.21 -2.18
CA ASP A 84 -1.65 -16.51 -3.43
C ASP A 84 -1.34 -17.91 -3.93
N LYS A 85 -0.06 -18.32 -3.86
CA LYS A 85 0.32 -19.64 -4.36
C LYS A 85 -0.22 -20.77 -3.51
N PHE A 86 -0.12 -20.66 -2.18
CA PHE A 86 -0.46 -21.76 -1.26
C PHE A 86 -1.80 -21.59 -0.54
N GLY A 87 -2.21 -20.35 -0.26
CA GLY A 87 -3.46 -20.06 0.45
C GLY A 87 -4.68 -19.97 -0.48
N PHE A 88 -4.50 -19.48 -1.70
CA PHE A 88 -5.55 -19.35 -2.71
C PHE A 88 -5.41 -20.32 -3.89
N ASP A 89 -4.45 -21.26 -3.81
CA ASP A 89 -4.17 -22.30 -4.82
C ASP A 89 -4.07 -21.75 -6.25
N SER A 90 -3.34 -20.64 -6.40
CA SER A 90 -3.25 -19.92 -7.67
C SER A 90 -2.57 -20.76 -8.77
N PRO A 91 -3.19 -20.93 -9.95
CA PRO A 91 -2.61 -21.68 -11.07
C PRO A 91 -1.47 -20.93 -11.76
N LEU A 92 -1.29 -19.65 -11.44
CA LEU A 92 -0.25 -18.81 -12.03
C LEU A 92 1.16 -19.33 -11.70
N SER A 93 2.07 -19.10 -12.64
CA SER A 93 3.50 -19.40 -12.43
C SER A 93 4.09 -18.47 -11.36
N TRP A 94 5.16 -18.92 -10.69
CA TRP A 94 5.89 -18.09 -9.73
C TRP A 94 6.39 -16.78 -10.36
N GLY A 95 6.86 -16.81 -11.61
CA GLY A 95 7.33 -15.62 -12.31
C GLY A 95 6.22 -14.57 -12.46
N THR A 96 5.03 -15.00 -12.86
CA THR A 96 3.85 -14.13 -13.00
C THR A 96 3.43 -13.54 -11.65
N LEU A 97 3.38 -14.36 -10.59
CA LEU A 97 3.02 -13.89 -9.24
C LEU A 97 4.03 -12.87 -8.71
N LEU A 98 5.33 -13.16 -8.84
CA LEU A 98 6.38 -12.24 -8.39
C LEU A 98 6.33 -10.91 -9.15
N PHE A 99 6.04 -10.95 -10.45
CA PHE A 99 5.88 -9.73 -11.26
C PHE A 99 4.67 -8.91 -10.80
N LEU A 100 3.49 -9.54 -10.69
CA LEU A 100 2.27 -8.86 -10.25
C LEU A 100 2.43 -8.26 -8.85
N TYR A 101 3.00 -9.00 -7.91
CA TYR A 101 3.19 -8.51 -6.56
C TYR A 101 4.38 -7.56 -6.40
N ALA A 102 5.35 -7.57 -7.32
CA ALA A 102 6.33 -6.48 -7.42
C ALA A 102 5.66 -5.16 -7.79
N ILE A 103 4.73 -5.17 -8.76
CA ILE A 103 3.94 -3.98 -9.12
C ILE A 103 3.09 -3.55 -7.93
N PHE A 104 2.39 -4.48 -7.28
CA PHE A 104 1.64 -4.21 -6.05
C PHE A 104 2.50 -3.48 -5.02
N ALA A 105 3.66 -4.04 -4.68
CA ALA A 105 4.55 -3.51 -3.65
C ALA A 105 4.99 -2.09 -3.98
N VAL A 106 5.37 -1.83 -5.23
CA VAL A 106 5.80 -0.50 -5.69
C VAL A 106 4.65 0.51 -5.59
N VAL A 107 3.48 0.17 -6.14
CA VAL A 107 2.31 1.06 -6.15
C VAL A 107 1.82 1.34 -4.73
N ALA A 108 1.71 0.31 -3.90
CA ALA A 108 1.28 0.45 -2.51
C ALA A 108 2.27 1.30 -1.70
N LEU A 109 3.58 1.09 -1.89
CA LEU A 109 4.61 1.87 -1.21
C LEU A 109 4.59 3.35 -1.63
N PHE A 110 4.45 3.63 -2.93
CA PHE A 110 4.33 5.01 -3.40
C PHE A 110 3.07 5.68 -2.88
N THR A 111 1.93 4.98 -2.91
CA THR A 111 0.66 5.48 -2.39
C THR A 111 0.78 5.78 -0.89
N TYR A 112 1.35 4.85 -0.12
CA TYR A 112 1.58 5.02 1.32
C TYR A 112 2.43 6.27 1.60
N ARG A 113 3.55 6.44 0.86
CA ARG A 113 4.43 7.61 1.02
C ARG A 113 3.79 8.90 0.55
N PHE A 114 3.00 8.87 -0.51
CA PHE A 114 2.30 10.04 -1.05
C PHE A 114 1.28 10.61 -0.06
N VAL A 115 0.52 9.74 0.62
CA VAL A 115 -0.43 10.17 1.66
C VAL A 115 0.31 10.88 2.80
N HIS A 116 1.44 10.34 3.24
CA HIS A 116 2.26 10.95 4.30
C HIS A 116 2.91 12.28 3.86
N ALA A 117 3.44 12.34 2.64
CA ALA A 117 4.04 13.56 2.09
C ALA A 117 3.00 14.70 1.99
N ASN A 118 1.80 14.40 1.47
CA ASN A 118 0.72 15.39 1.38
C ASN A 118 0.24 15.89 2.74
N ALA A 119 0.21 15.02 3.75
CA ALA A 119 -0.15 15.42 5.10
C ALA A 119 0.87 16.42 5.68
N ALA A 120 2.16 16.23 5.39
CA ALA A 120 3.21 17.16 5.79
C ALA A 120 3.07 18.51 5.08
N VAL A 121 2.83 18.51 3.76
CA VAL A 121 2.65 19.75 2.98
C VAL A 121 1.43 20.55 3.45
N ARG A 122 0.28 19.88 3.69
CA ARG A 122 -0.93 20.55 4.21
C ARG A 122 -0.73 21.16 5.59
N ARG A 123 0.14 20.58 6.42
CA ARG A 123 0.46 21.14 7.74
C ARG A 123 1.24 22.45 7.59
N VAL A 124 2.28 22.45 6.77
CA VAL A 124 3.11 23.65 6.51
C VAL A 124 2.25 24.76 5.90
N ALA A 125 1.40 24.45 4.92
CA ALA A 125 0.49 25.42 4.32
C ALA A 125 -0.52 26.01 5.33
N GLY A 126 -1.02 25.18 6.26
CA GLY A 126 -1.92 25.64 7.33
C GLY A 126 -1.22 26.56 8.34
N GLU A 127 0.03 26.27 8.69
CA GLU A 127 0.84 27.09 9.61
C GLU A 127 1.13 28.48 9.00
N ILE A 128 1.48 28.56 7.70
CA ILE A 128 1.69 29.83 6.99
C ILE A 128 0.41 30.67 6.90
N THR A 129 -0.74 30.04 6.64
CA THR A 129 -2.03 30.74 6.56
C THR A 129 -2.47 31.29 7.92
N SER A 130 -2.11 30.62 9.03
CA SER A 130 -2.43 31.07 10.38
C SER A 130 -1.56 32.23 10.89
N SER A 131 -0.35 32.43 10.34
CA SER A 131 0.51 33.55 10.71
C SER A 131 0.18 34.88 10.00
N ASP A 132 -0.63 34.83 8.93
CA ASP A 132 -1.03 35.99 8.12
C ASP A 132 -2.47 36.48 8.40
N GLY A 133 -3.16 35.92 9.40
CA GLY A 133 -4.49 36.35 9.80
C GLY A 133 -4.45 37.66 10.63
N PRO A 134 -5.31 38.66 10.35
CA PRO A 134 -5.35 39.88 11.15
C PRO A 134 -5.82 39.57 12.56
N ASN A 135 -4.99 39.89 13.56
CA ASN A 135 -5.39 39.91 14.97
C ASN A 135 -6.54 40.92 15.14
N PRO A 136 -7.72 40.53 15.68
CA PRO A 136 -8.64 41.49 16.27
C PRO A 136 -8.08 42.07 17.57
#